data_AF-A0A9X4L6F0-F1
#
_entry.id   AF-A0A9X4L6F0-F1
#
_cell.length_a   1.000
_cell.length_b   1.000
_cell.length_c   1.000
_cell.angle_alpha   90.00
_cell.angle_beta   90.00
_cell.angle_gamma   90.00
#
_symmetry.space_group_name_H-M   'P 1'
#
loop_
_entity.id
_entity.type
_entity.pdbx_description
1 polymer ?
#
loop_
_entity_poly.entity_id
_entity_poly.type
_entity_poly.pdbx_seq_one_letter_code
_entity_poly.pdbx_strand_id
1 'polypeptide(L)'
;MKKIKYLVLLLMTVFIVGCANGEDTSSADKDTDAKVVTDLKNEKEETATKVKNENKSEEPQVEGETTTEASDDTFPGYEKIEVDGGDMSGNRDANVVVDIGYGDRKYWAFTNEHGQLTRVMADEIKIQDDETEDVLSSGRYYADEAKVPGVESDDLDEGHIIADSLGGVSNAYNITPQDSTLNRHGDQAYLEKTIREAGGATNFEANITYPDTETQIPSSYQYTYTINGNEVTDSFDNVNPDELNESLGLTGNKEPESEPVTSTGDDETVADVDSDGNGQVTIAEAEAAGFSMPINSDHWLYAHMDDRDNDGVVGE
;
A
#
# COMPACT_ATOMS: atom_id res chain seq x y z
N MET A 1 17.86 -53.34 19.20
CA MET A 1 18.14 -54.44 18.25
C MET A 1 16.82 -54.99 17.71
N LYS A 2 16.79 -55.31 16.40
CA LYS A 2 15.67 -55.78 15.53
C LYS A 2 14.74 -54.68 15.01
N LYS A 3 14.41 -54.60 13.72
CA LYS A 3 15.11 -54.80 12.43
C LYS A 3 14.16 -54.15 11.39
N ILE A 4 14.66 -53.20 10.61
CA ILE A 4 14.00 -52.53 9.48
C ILE A 4 13.60 -53.54 8.40
N LYS A 5 12.45 -53.33 7.74
CA LYS A 5 12.27 -53.57 6.30
C LYS A 5 11.30 -52.57 5.69
N TYR A 6 11.85 -51.66 4.88
CA TYR A 6 11.14 -50.85 3.90
C TYR A 6 10.56 -51.74 2.79
N LEU A 7 9.35 -51.43 2.31
CA LEU A 7 8.80 -51.97 1.07
C LEU A 7 8.42 -50.79 0.17
N VAL A 8 9.31 -50.48 -0.76
CA VAL A 8 9.05 -49.59 -1.90
C VAL A 8 8.35 -50.43 -2.96
N LEU A 9 7.14 -50.05 -3.35
CA LEU A 9 6.47 -50.61 -4.53
C LEU A 9 6.38 -49.52 -5.60
N LEU A 10 7.28 -49.62 -6.57
CA LEU A 10 7.31 -48.84 -7.80
C LEU A 10 6.50 -49.62 -8.84
N LEU A 11 5.39 -49.04 -9.35
CA LEU A 11 4.65 -49.62 -10.45
C LEU A 11 4.47 -48.57 -11.56
N MET A 12 5.40 -48.60 -12.51
CA MET A 12 5.28 -48.01 -13.83
C MET A 12 4.73 -49.08 -14.78
N THR A 13 3.56 -48.85 -15.37
CA THR A 13 3.12 -49.56 -16.58
C THR A 13 2.48 -48.58 -17.55
N VAL A 14 3.26 -48.25 -18.58
CA VAL A 14 2.84 -47.64 -19.84
C VAL A 14 2.13 -48.73 -20.67
N PHE A 15 0.94 -48.42 -21.22
CA PHE A 15 0.40 -49.11 -22.39
C PHE A 15 0.07 -48.11 -23.47
N ILE A 16 0.58 -48.41 -24.66
CA ILE A 16 0.57 -47.62 -25.89
C ILE A 16 -0.44 -48.27 -26.87
N VAL A 17 -1.03 -47.43 -27.72
CA VAL A 17 -1.54 -47.66 -29.09
C VAL A 17 -3.02 -47.99 -29.29
N GLY A 18 -3.64 -47.12 -30.11
CA GLY A 18 -4.73 -47.38 -31.06
C GLY A 18 -5.38 -46.04 -31.49
N CYS A 19 -4.80 -45.27 -32.44
CA CYS A 19 -5.12 -45.24 -33.88
C CYS A 19 -6.63 -45.09 -34.17
N ALA A 20 -7.15 -44.23 -35.06
CA ALA A 20 -6.62 -43.33 -36.09
C ALA A 20 -7.81 -42.52 -36.68
N ASN A 21 -7.50 -41.71 -37.70
CA ASN A 21 -8.33 -40.84 -38.56
C ASN A 21 -8.38 -39.38 -38.07
N GLY A 22 -7.78 -38.41 -38.72
CA GLY A 22 -7.27 -38.33 -40.09
C GLY A 22 -7.66 -36.95 -40.61
N GLU A 23 -6.71 -36.02 -40.65
CA GLU A 23 -6.88 -34.75 -41.35
C GLU A 23 -6.64 -34.98 -42.83
N ASP A 24 -7.56 -34.49 -43.67
CA ASP A 24 -7.25 -34.12 -45.04
C ASP A 24 -7.82 -32.73 -45.30
N THR A 25 -6.94 -31.83 -45.73
CA THR A 25 -7.25 -30.50 -46.24
C THR A 25 -7.40 -30.59 -47.76
N SER A 26 -8.43 -29.96 -48.33
CA SER A 26 -8.30 -28.93 -49.38
C SER A 26 -9.59 -28.71 -50.20
N SER A 27 -9.79 -27.43 -50.56
CA SER A 27 -10.31 -26.91 -51.83
C SER A 27 -11.84 -26.86 -52.12
N ALA A 28 -12.33 -25.62 -52.04
CA ALA A 28 -12.97 -24.85 -53.12
C ALA A 28 -14.41 -25.18 -53.64
N ASP A 29 -15.29 -24.22 -53.33
CA ASP A 29 -16.15 -23.43 -54.25
C ASP A 29 -17.58 -23.91 -54.61
N LYS A 30 -18.50 -22.94 -54.41
CA LYS A 30 -19.77 -22.61 -55.08
C LYS A 30 -21.11 -23.35 -54.84
N ASP A 31 -22.01 -22.53 -54.26
CA ASP A 31 -23.37 -22.15 -54.72
C ASP A 31 -24.40 -23.24 -55.02
N THR A 32 -25.51 -23.28 -54.25
CA THR A 32 -26.77 -22.60 -54.63
C THR A 32 -27.88 -22.77 -53.57
N ASP A 33 -28.41 -21.63 -53.14
CA ASP A 33 -29.84 -21.27 -52.95
C ASP A 33 -30.89 -22.34 -52.54
N ALA A 34 -31.51 -22.13 -51.36
CA ALA A 34 -32.98 -22.17 -51.20
C ALA A 34 -33.42 -21.48 -49.90
N LYS A 35 -33.79 -20.22 -50.08
CA LYS A 35 -34.55 -19.29 -49.22
C LYS A 35 -35.95 -19.80 -48.85
N VAL A 36 -36.38 -19.58 -47.58
CA VAL A 36 -37.69 -19.07 -47.05
C VAL A 36 -37.52 -19.08 -45.51
N VAL A 37 -37.24 -18.01 -44.76
CA VAL A 37 -37.91 -16.72 -44.49
C VAL A 37 -39.33 -16.85 -43.94
N THR A 38 -39.52 -16.68 -42.63
CA THR A 38 -40.23 -15.54 -42.00
C THR A 38 -40.26 -15.75 -40.46
N ASP A 39 -39.73 -14.87 -39.58
CA ASP A 39 -40.14 -13.49 -39.23
C ASP A 39 -41.57 -13.45 -38.63
N LEU A 40 -41.95 -12.83 -37.50
CA LEU A 40 -41.50 -11.72 -36.63
C LEU A 40 -42.26 -11.86 -35.27
N LYS A 41 -41.73 -11.57 -34.07
CA LYS A 41 -41.51 -10.26 -33.38
C LYS A 41 -42.75 -9.63 -32.72
N ASN A 42 -42.48 -8.86 -31.65
CA ASN A 42 -43.27 -7.84 -30.93
C ASN A 42 -44.17 -8.31 -29.77
N GLU A 43 -44.40 -7.57 -28.67
CA GLU A 43 -43.83 -6.34 -28.08
C GLU A 43 -44.37 -6.20 -26.64
N LYS A 44 -43.79 -5.23 -25.93
CA LYS A 44 -44.09 -4.62 -24.62
C LYS A 44 -45.54 -4.15 -24.42
N GLU A 45 -46.06 -4.18 -23.18
CA GLU A 45 -46.98 -3.13 -22.69
C GLU A 45 -47.04 -3.03 -21.15
N GLU A 46 -47.12 -1.78 -20.66
CA GLU A 46 -47.46 -1.36 -19.29
C GLU A 46 -48.97 -1.46 -19.04
N THR A 47 -49.41 -1.47 -17.77
CA THR A 47 -50.60 -0.71 -17.34
C THR A 47 -50.69 -0.57 -15.81
N ALA A 48 -51.19 0.58 -15.38
CA ALA A 48 -51.32 1.04 -14.00
C ALA A 48 -52.76 0.95 -13.43
N THR A 49 -52.93 1.44 -12.18
CA THR A 49 -54.15 1.84 -11.40
C THR A 49 -54.87 0.75 -10.55
N LYS A 50 -55.38 0.92 -9.30
CA LYS A 50 -55.60 2.06 -8.36
C LYS A 50 -56.09 1.58 -6.93
N VAL A 51 -55.41 2.02 -5.85
CA VAL A 51 -55.85 2.68 -4.56
C VAL A 51 -56.87 2.10 -3.51
N LYS A 52 -56.45 2.24 -2.21
CA LYS A 52 -57.13 2.40 -0.87
C LYS A 52 -57.61 1.15 -0.09
N ASN A 53 -57.48 1.02 1.24
CA ASN A 53 -57.51 2.02 2.34
C ASN A 53 -56.89 1.51 3.67
N GLU A 54 -56.58 2.45 4.57
CA GLU A 54 -56.08 2.43 5.98
C GLU A 54 -56.81 1.45 6.94
N ASN A 55 -56.36 1.04 8.14
CA ASN A 55 -55.68 1.76 9.24
C ASN A 55 -55.33 0.81 10.43
N LYS A 56 -54.35 1.22 11.25
CA LYS A 56 -54.26 1.11 12.74
C LYS A 56 -53.71 -0.17 13.45
N SER A 57 -52.45 -0.01 13.91
CA SER A 57 -51.93 -0.13 15.29
C SER A 57 -52.45 -1.21 16.24
N GLU A 58 -51.54 -2.08 16.71
CA GLU A 58 -51.42 -2.55 18.10
C GLU A 58 -50.00 -3.14 18.33
N GLU A 59 -49.27 -2.57 19.30
CA GLU A 59 -48.04 -3.13 19.90
C GLU A 59 -48.39 -4.37 20.75
N PRO A 60 -47.40 -5.28 20.95
CA PRO A 60 -46.83 -5.35 22.29
C PRO A 60 -45.30 -5.48 22.33
N GLN A 61 -44.69 -4.78 23.29
CA GLN A 61 -43.32 -4.96 23.77
C GLN A 61 -43.08 -6.41 24.22
N VAL A 62 -41.93 -6.98 23.82
CA VAL A 62 -41.17 -7.95 24.61
C VAL A 62 -39.68 -7.66 24.43
N GLU A 63 -38.99 -7.38 25.53
CA GLU A 63 -37.54 -7.24 25.64
C GLU A 63 -36.85 -8.60 25.40
N GLY A 64 -35.76 -8.60 24.65
CA GLY A 64 -34.91 -9.75 24.43
C GLY A 64 -33.74 -9.41 23.50
N GLU A 65 -32.63 -9.00 24.11
CA GLU A 65 -31.25 -9.01 23.59
C GLU A 65 -31.09 -8.87 22.07
N THR A 66 -31.03 -7.62 21.61
CA THR A 66 -30.48 -7.25 20.30
C THR A 66 -29.00 -7.61 20.29
N THR A 67 -28.70 -8.83 19.85
CA THR A 67 -27.41 -9.10 19.21
C THR A 67 -27.43 -8.29 17.92
N THR A 68 -26.65 -7.23 17.86
CA THR A 68 -26.52 -6.36 16.70
C THR A 68 -26.15 -7.25 15.51
N GLU A 69 -27.05 -7.30 14.52
CA GLU A 69 -26.91 -8.16 13.35
C GLU A 69 -25.60 -7.88 12.63
N ALA A 70 -24.85 -8.94 12.36
CA ALA A 70 -23.77 -8.93 11.39
C ALA A 70 -24.34 -8.42 10.07
N SER A 71 -23.75 -7.34 9.52
CA SER A 71 -23.82 -7.12 8.09
C SER A 71 -23.35 -8.41 7.43
N ASP A 72 -24.22 -9.05 6.65
CA ASP A 72 -23.83 -10.23 5.89
C ASP A 72 -22.95 -9.74 4.75
N ASP A 73 -21.65 -9.55 5.06
CA ASP A 73 -20.61 -9.03 4.17
C ASP A 73 -20.42 -10.04 3.03
N THR A 74 -21.34 -9.97 2.08
CA THR A 74 -21.41 -10.87 0.93
C THR A 74 -20.71 -10.19 -0.22
N PHE A 75 -19.69 -10.84 -0.78
CA PHE A 75 -18.89 -10.32 -1.88
C PHE A 75 -19.17 -11.13 -3.15
N PRO A 76 -20.05 -10.65 -4.06
CA PRO A 76 -20.42 -11.42 -5.25
C PRO A 76 -19.19 -11.73 -6.10
N GLY A 77 -19.02 -13.02 -6.44
CA GLY A 77 -17.89 -13.48 -7.26
C GLY A 77 -16.66 -13.91 -6.48
N TYR A 78 -16.64 -13.74 -5.15
CA TYR A 78 -15.53 -14.12 -4.29
C TYR A 78 -15.94 -15.18 -3.26
N GLU A 79 -15.08 -16.17 -3.05
CA GLU A 79 -15.21 -17.08 -1.91
C GLU A 79 -14.55 -16.47 -0.68
N LYS A 80 -15.31 -16.32 0.42
CA LYS A 80 -14.74 -15.85 1.68
C LYS A 80 -14.01 -17.00 2.38
N ILE A 81 -12.72 -16.81 2.64
CA ILE A 81 -11.89 -17.76 3.38
C ILE A 81 -11.30 -17.09 4.62
N GLU A 82 -10.87 -17.91 5.58
CA GLU A 82 -10.18 -17.47 6.79
C GLU A 82 -8.72 -17.92 6.70
N VAL A 83 -7.80 -16.98 6.95
CA VAL A 83 -6.36 -17.20 6.88
C VAL A 83 -5.77 -16.62 8.16
N ASP A 84 -4.92 -17.39 8.84
CA ASP A 84 -4.26 -16.91 10.05
C ASP A 84 -3.44 -15.66 9.73
N GLY A 85 -3.58 -14.61 10.56
CA GLY A 85 -2.91 -13.33 10.31
C GLY A 85 -1.39 -13.40 10.35
N GLY A 86 -0.82 -14.43 10.98
CA GLY A 86 0.62 -14.70 11.01
C GLY A 86 1.03 -15.86 10.09
N ASP A 87 0.15 -16.30 9.18
CA ASP A 87 0.54 -17.31 8.19
C ASP A 87 1.60 -16.74 7.27
N MET A 88 2.82 -17.22 7.45
CA MET A 88 3.98 -16.82 6.66
C MET A 88 4.00 -17.47 5.26
N SER A 89 3.02 -18.32 4.93
CA SER A 89 2.93 -18.89 3.60
C SER A 89 2.67 -17.78 2.57
N GLY A 90 3.40 -17.80 1.46
CA GLY A 90 3.25 -16.81 0.38
C GLY A 90 2.19 -17.16 -0.66
N ASN A 91 1.41 -18.22 -0.45
CA ASN A 91 0.45 -18.70 -1.44
C ASN A 91 -0.89 -18.00 -1.28
N ARG A 92 -1.55 -17.76 -2.41
CA ARG A 92 -2.88 -17.17 -2.44
C ARG A 92 -3.82 -18.02 -3.29
N ASP A 93 -5.03 -18.13 -2.83
CA ASP A 93 -6.13 -18.72 -3.57
C ASP A 93 -6.71 -17.68 -4.54
N ALA A 94 -7.28 -18.19 -5.64
CA ALA A 94 -7.86 -17.37 -6.70
C ALA A 94 -9.31 -16.99 -6.38
N ASN A 95 -9.72 -15.76 -6.73
CA ASN A 95 -11.08 -15.25 -6.54
C ASN A 95 -11.59 -15.41 -5.10
N VAL A 96 -10.75 -15.10 -4.11
CA VAL A 96 -11.13 -15.15 -2.70
C VAL A 96 -11.17 -13.75 -2.09
N VAL A 97 -11.90 -13.65 -0.98
CA VAL A 97 -11.90 -12.50 -0.09
C VAL A 97 -11.48 -12.93 1.31
N VAL A 98 -10.57 -12.18 1.92
CA VAL A 98 -9.97 -12.50 3.21
C VAL A 98 -10.06 -11.28 4.12
N ASP A 99 -10.41 -11.51 5.40
CA ASP A 99 -10.25 -10.48 6.42
C ASP A 99 -8.77 -10.40 6.83
N ILE A 100 -8.18 -9.23 6.64
CA ILE A 100 -6.78 -8.94 6.96
C ILE A 100 -6.67 -7.91 8.09
N GLY A 101 -7.76 -7.65 8.80
CA GLY A 101 -7.77 -6.81 9.99
C GLY A 101 -7.36 -7.59 11.24
N TYR A 102 -6.55 -6.98 12.09
CA TYR A 102 -6.24 -7.53 13.41
C TYR A 102 -7.40 -7.29 14.38
N GLY A 103 -7.77 -8.34 15.12
CA GLY A 103 -8.80 -8.26 16.16
C GLY A 103 -10.23 -8.20 15.60
N ASP A 104 -10.97 -7.15 15.95
CA ASP A 104 -12.37 -6.94 15.52
C ASP A 104 -12.50 -6.02 14.28
N ARG A 105 -11.36 -5.63 13.71
CA ARG A 105 -11.29 -4.88 12.44
C ARG A 105 -11.81 -5.74 11.30
N LYS A 106 -12.36 -5.07 10.28
CA LYS A 106 -12.86 -5.69 9.05
C LYS A 106 -12.17 -5.06 7.85
N TYR A 107 -11.05 -5.63 7.45
CA TYR A 107 -10.27 -5.14 6.31
C TYR A 107 -10.32 -6.22 5.23
N TRP A 108 -10.94 -5.93 4.08
CA TRP A 108 -11.23 -6.94 3.08
C TRP A 108 -10.21 -6.90 1.94
N ALA A 109 -9.47 -7.98 1.76
CA ALA A 109 -8.51 -8.19 0.69
C ALA A 109 -9.09 -9.12 -0.39
N PHE A 110 -8.87 -8.80 -1.67
CA PHE A 110 -9.45 -9.52 -2.81
C PHE A 110 -8.39 -9.99 -3.79
N THR A 111 -8.46 -11.26 -4.18
CA THR A 111 -7.59 -11.81 -5.23
C THR A 111 -8.32 -12.02 -6.55
N ASN A 112 -7.62 -11.87 -7.66
CA ASN A 112 -8.16 -12.21 -8.98
C ASN A 112 -8.04 -13.73 -9.27
N GLU A 113 -8.36 -14.15 -10.49
CA GLU A 113 -8.30 -15.56 -10.91
C GLU A 113 -6.87 -16.15 -10.94
N HIS A 114 -5.85 -15.31 -10.84
CA HIS A 114 -4.43 -15.67 -10.79
C HIS A 114 -3.86 -15.63 -9.36
N GLY A 115 -4.71 -15.38 -8.35
CA GLY A 115 -4.27 -15.25 -6.96
C GLY A 115 -3.51 -13.94 -6.68
N GLN A 116 -3.51 -12.97 -7.61
CA GLN A 116 -2.90 -11.67 -7.36
C GLN A 116 -3.81 -10.82 -6.47
N LEU A 117 -3.26 -10.16 -5.46
CA LEU A 117 -3.99 -9.24 -4.58
C LEU A 117 -4.29 -7.95 -5.34
N THR A 118 -5.53 -7.74 -5.75
CA THR A 118 -5.89 -6.64 -6.67
C THR A 118 -6.59 -5.47 -5.97
N ARG A 119 -7.21 -5.72 -4.82
CA ARG A 119 -7.97 -4.72 -4.08
C ARG A 119 -7.91 -4.99 -2.58
N VAL A 120 -7.77 -3.95 -1.79
CA VAL A 120 -7.98 -3.97 -0.34
C VAL A 120 -8.93 -2.83 0.02
N MET A 121 -9.90 -3.05 0.89
CA MET A 121 -10.80 -2.00 1.34
C MET A 121 -11.17 -2.11 2.81
N ALA A 122 -11.43 -0.97 3.43
CA ALA A 122 -11.92 -0.87 4.79
C ALA A 122 -12.82 0.37 4.95
N ASP A 123 -13.94 0.21 5.65
CA ASP A 123 -14.83 1.35 5.95
C ASP A 123 -14.13 2.36 6.86
N GLU A 124 -13.34 1.86 7.82
CA GLU A 124 -12.59 2.63 8.80
C GLU A 124 -11.25 1.95 9.10
N ILE A 125 -10.15 2.68 8.96
CA ILE A 125 -8.81 2.29 9.41
C ILE A 125 -8.62 2.77 10.85
N LYS A 126 -8.46 1.82 11.77
CA LYS A 126 -8.20 2.06 13.18
C LYS A 126 -6.75 1.79 13.51
N ILE A 127 -6.08 2.78 14.10
CA ILE A 127 -4.69 2.69 14.54
C ILE A 127 -4.53 1.57 15.58
N GLN A 128 -3.37 0.91 15.56
CA GLN A 128 -2.95 -0.04 16.59
C GLN A 128 -2.82 0.64 17.95
N ASP A 129 -3.14 -0.07 19.02
CA ASP A 129 -2.96 0.38 20.40
C ASP A 129 -2.13 -0.61 21.19
N ASP A 130 -0.83 -0.34 21.31
CA ASP A 130 0.15 -1.16 22.02
C ASP A 130 -0.17 -1.36 23.51
N GLU A 131 -1.03 -0.53 24.11
CA GLU A 131 -1.42 -0.66 25.53
C GLU A 131 -2.58 -1.66 25.74
N THR A 132 -3.43 -1.82 24.73
CA THR A 132 -4.68 -2.59 24.85
C THR A 132 -4.73 -3.82 23.95
N GLU A 133 -3.89 -3.88 22.93
CA GLU A 133 -3.83 -4.97 21.96
C GLU A 133 -2.64 -5.90 22.23
N ASP A 134 -2.81 -7.18 21.88
CA ASP A 134 -1.77 -8.19 22.04
C ASP A 134 -0.68 -8.01 20.97
N VAL A 135 0.27 -7.10 21.22
CA VAL A 135 1.45 -6.88 20.38
C VAL A 135 2.70 -7.53 20.99
N LEU A 136 3.65 -7.87 20.13
CA LEU A 136 4.97 -8.33 20.53
C LEU A 136 5.77 -7.19 21.17
N SER A 137 6.87 -7.51 21.85
CA SER A 137 7.78 -6.49 22.41
C SER A 137 8.40 -5.56 21.36
N SER A 138 8.31 -5.92 20.08
CA SER A 138 8.69 -5.08 18.95
C SER A 138 7.63 -4.05 18.55
N GLY A 139 6.40 -4.13 19.10
CA GLY A 139 5.23 -3.37 18.65
C GLY A 139 4.47 -4.03 17.49
N ARG A 140 4.96 -5.16 16.95
CA ARG A 140 4.32 -5.86 15.83
C ARG A 140 3.28 -6.87 16.30
N TYR A 141 2.24 -7.13 15.50
CA TYR A 141 1.30 -8.22 15.80
C TYR A 141 1.94 -9.60 15.60
N TYR A 142 2.76 -9.73 14.55
CA TYR A 142 3.39 -10.99 14.17
C TYR A 142 4.92 -10.85 14.10
N ALA A 143 5.60 -11.98 14.25
CA ALA A 143 7.06 -11.99 14.33
C ALA A 143 7.75 -11.80 12.98
N ASP A 144 7.03 -12.12 11.89
CA ASP A 144 7.52 -12.10 10.52
C ASP A 144 6.33 -12.10 9.55
N GLU A 145 6.59 -11.75 8.30
CA GLU A 145 5.61 -11.58 7.23
C GLU A 145 5.55 -12.79 6.29
N ALA A 146 4.46 -12.87 5.53
CA ALA A 146 4.28 -13.85 4.48
C ALA A 146 5.31 -13.75 3.35
N LYS A 147 5.88 -14.90 2.97
CA LYS A 147 6.92 -15.01 1.94
C LYS A 147 6.34 -15.10 0.53
N VAL A 148 5.61 -14.06 0.12
CA VAL A 148 4.95 -13.98 -1.20
C VAL A 148 6.00 -13.99 -2.32
N PRO A 149 5.83 -14.76 -3.42
CA PRO A 149 6.81 -14.83 -4.50
C PRO A 149 7.24 -13.43 -5.00
N GLY A 150 8.54 -13.17 -4.97
CA GLY A 150 9.16 -11.87 -5.23
C GLY A 150 9.98 -11.33 -4.06
N VAL A 151 9.55 -11.59 -2.81
CA VAL A 151 10.25 -11.08 -1.60
C VAL A 151 11.57 -11.78 -1.30
N GLU A 152 11.94 -12.81 -2.08
CA GLU A 152 13.28 -13.40 -2.02
C GLU A 152 14.37 -12.48 -2.58
N SER A 153 13.99 -11.38 -3.26
CA SER A 153 14.91 -10.35 -3.74
C SER A 153 15.30 -9.41 -2.61
N ASP A 154 16.59 -9.10 -2.48
CA ASP A 154 17.10 -8.14 -1.49
C ASP A 154 16.63 -6.68 -1.76
N ASP A 155 16.08 -6.41 -2.95
CA ASP A 155 15.58 -5.10 -3.36
C ASP A 155 14.07 -4.93 -3.07
N LEU A 156 13.38 -6.01 -2.68
CA LEU A 156 11.95 -6.04 -2.42
C LEU A 156 11.66 -6.45 -0.97
N ASP A 157 10.92 -5.62 -0.27
CA ASP A 157 10.41 -5.91 1.06
C ASP A 157 9.06 -6.65 1.01
N GLU A 158 8.69 -7.20 2.16
CA GLU A 158 7.35 -7.69 2.48
C GLU A 158 6.42 -6.50 2.79
N GLY A 159 6.17 -5.68 1.77
CA GLY A 159 5.39 -4.46 1.87
C GLY A 159 3.93 -4.73 2.26
N HIS A 160 3.49 -4.14 3.37
CA HIS A 160 2.09 -4.22 3.79
C HIS A 160 1.23 -3.28 2.94
N ILE A 161 0.01 -3.70 2.57
CA ILE A 161 -0.99 -2.79 2.02
C ILE A 161 -1.60 -1.93 3.12
N ILE A 162 -1.91 -2.56 4.26
CA ILE A 162 -2.25 -1.88 5.51
C ILE A 162 -1.24 -2.32 6.57
N ALA A 163 -0.43 -1.40 7.08
CA ALA A 163 0.62 -1.71 8.05
C ALA A 163 0.10 -2.22 9.40
N ASP A 164 0.97 -2.89 10.16
CA ASP A 164 0.74 -3.29 11.57
C ASP A 164 0.19 -2.11 12.39
N SER A 165 0.83 -0.94 12.29
CA SER A 165 0.42 0.27 13.02
C SER A 165 -0.99 0.80 12.64
N LEU A 166 -1.55 0.34 11.52
CA LEU A 166 -2.90 0.66 11.04
C LEU A 166 -3.88 -0.50 11.26
N GLY A 167 -3.46 -1.55 11.97
CA GLY A 167 -4.28 -2.70 12.31
C GLY A 167 -4.31 -3.81 11.26
N GLY A 168 -3.40 -3.82 10.29
CA GLY A 168 -3.29 -4.91 9.32
C GLY A 168 -2.51 -6.10 9.87
N VAL A 169 -2.79 -7.30 9.33
CA VAL A 169 -2.06 -8.54 9.67
C VAL A 169 -0.96 -8.86 8.65
N SER A 170 -0.09 -9.84 8.95
CA SER A 170 1.11 -10.10 8.14
C SER A 170 0.99 -11.28 7.16
N ASN A 171 -0.22 -11.76 6.87
CA ASN A 171 -0.45 -12.89 5.97
C ASN A 171 -0.37 -12.48 4.48
N ALA A 172 -0.30 -13.46 3.58
CA ALA A 172 -0.12 -13.20 2.14
C ALA A 172 -1.17 -12.28 1.52
N TYR A 173 -2.37 -12.15 2.10
CA TYR A 173 -3.45 -11.32 1.54
C TYR A 173 -3.32 -9.85 1.91
N ASN A 174 -2.33 -9.47 2.71
CA ASN A 174 -1.98 -8.07 3.03
C ASN A 174 -0.53 -7.70 2.67
N ILE A 175 0.27 -8.65 2.17
CA ILE A 175 1.69 -8.43 1.87
C ILE A 175 1.94 -8.52 0.36
N THR A 176 2.64 -7.56 -0.23
CA THR A 176 3.11 -7.62 -1.62
C THR A 176 4.61 -7.39 -1.70
N PRO A 177 5.35 -8.04 -2.62
CA PRO A 177 6.72 -7.64 -2.92
C PRO A 177 6.75 -6.17 -3.37
N GLN A 178 7.39 -5.32 -2.56
CA GLN A 178 7.40 -3.88 -2.77
C GLN A 178 8.84 -3.35 -2.72
N ASP A 179 9.19 -2.40 -3.58
CA ASP A 179 10.52 -1.79 -3.55
C ASP A 179 10.88 -1.30 -2.14
N SER A 180 12.04 -1.70 -1.63
CA SER A 180 12.40 -1.44 -0.23
C SER A 180 12.52 0.06 0.08
N THR A 181 12.95 0.89 -0.88
CA THR A 181 13.06 2.33 -0.66
C THR A 181 11.68 2.97 -0.65
N LEU A 182 10.81 2.57 -1.59
CA LEU A 182 9.41 2.98 -1.61
C LEU A 182 8.68 2.62 -0.31
N ASN A 183 8.80 1.37 0.13
CA ASN A 183 8.16 0.81 1.32
C ASN A 183 8.60 1.55 2.60
N ARG A 184 9.90 1.76 2.77
CA ARG A 184 10.47 2.24 4.05
C ARG A 184 10.53 3.76 4.14
N HIS A 185 10.69 4.44 3.02
CA HIS A 185 11.04 5.86 2.96
C HIS A 185 10.30 6.66 1.87
N GLY A 186 9.55 6.01 0.99
CA GLY A 186 8.82 6.65 -0.10
C GLY A 186 7.35 6.90 0.21
N ASP A 187 6.54 6.90 -0.85
CA ASP A 187 5.12 7.25 -0.79
C ASP A 187 4.29 6.30 0.09
N GLN A 188 4.66 5.02 0.16
CA GLN A 188 4.02 4.07 1.08
C GLN A 188 4.21 4.50 2.55
N ALA A 189 5.45 4.82 2.96
CA ALA A 189 5.73 5.28 4.32
C ALA A 189 5.04 6.63 4.63
N TYR A 190 4.96 7.51 3.62
CA TYR A 190 4.25 8.79 3.76
C TYR A 190 2.74 8.61 3.96
N LEU A 191 2.11 7.76 3.14
CA LEU A 191 0.71 7.38 3.25
C LEU A 191 0.38 6.90 4.66
N GLU A 192 1.14 5.92 5.16
CA GLU A 192 0.94 5.33 6.49
C GLU A 192 1.11 6.36 7.61
N LYS A 193 2.15 7.19 7.51
CA LYS A 193 2.38 8.27 8.46
C LYS A 193 1.21 9.26 8.49
N THR A 194 0.74 9.70 7.33
CA THR A 194 -0.36 10.66 7.22
C THR A 194 -1.65 10.11 7.84
N ILE A 195 -1.99 8.84 7.60
CA ILE A 195 -3.16 8.19 8.22
C ILE A 195 -3.00 8.10 9.75
N ARG A 196 -1.83 7.70 10.22
CA ARG A 196 -1.54 7.59 11.66
C ARG A 196 -1.60 8.94 12.37
N GLU A 197 -1.03 9.99 11.78
CA GLU A 197 -1.09 11.36 12.33
C GLU A 197 -2.51 11.93 12.35
N ALA A 198 -3.37 11.50 11.42
CA ALA A 198 -4.79 11.83 11.42
C ALA A 198 -5.61 11.02 12.45
N GLY A 199 -5.03 10.00 13.08
CA GLY A 199 -5.71 9.11 14.03
C GLY A 199 -6.57 8.03 13.36
N GLY A 200 -6.31 7.72 12.10
CA GLY A 200 -7.08 6.77 11.30
C GLY A 200 -7.61 7.37 10.01
N ALA A 201 -8.33 6.57 9.23
CA ALA A 201 -8.96 7.00 7.98
C ALA A 201 -10.32 6.32 7.79
N THR A 202 -11.12 6.80 6.84
CA THR A 202 -12.39 6.17 6.44
C THR A 202 -12.45 6.02 4.93
N ASN A 203 -13.32 5.15 4.42
CA ASN A 203 -13.46 4.86 2.99
C ASN A 203 -12.11 4.50 2.35
N PHE A 204 -11.32 3.66 3.02
CA PHE A 204 -10.01 3.26 2.55
C PHE A 204 -10.16 2.23 1.44
N GLU A 205 -9.50 2.47 0.32
CA GLU A 205 -9.41 1.54 -0.80
C GLU A 205 -8.01 1.60 -1.41
N ALA A 206 -7.38 0.45 -1.55
CA ALA A 206 -6.15 0.27 -2.30
C ALA A 206 -6.45 -0.57 -3.55
N ASN A 207 -6.12 -0.04 -4.72
CA ASN A 207 -6.17 -0.73 -6.00
C ASN A 207 -4.73 -1.03 -6.45
N ILE A 208 -4.46 -2.30 -6.73
CA ILE A 208 -3.11 -2.81 -6.98
C ILE A 208 -3.06 -3.33 -8.41
N THR A 209 -2.11 -2.82 -9.20
CA THR A 209 -1.96 -3.15 -10.62
C THR A 209 -0.75 -4.05 -10.81
N TYR A 210 -0.85 -4.99 -11.76
CA TYR A 210 0.21 -5.93 -12.10
C TYR A 210 0.60 -5.79 -13.58
N PRO A 211 1.88 -6.05 -13.94
CA PRO A 211 2.34 -5.95 -15.33
C PRO A 211 1.82 -7.11 -16.20
N ASP A 212 1.56 -8.27 -15.59
CA ASP A 212 1.06 -9.48 -16.23
C ASP A 212 0.29 -10.34 -15.21
N THR A 213 -0.12 -11.55 -15.61
CA THR A 213 -0.93 -12.48 -14.81
C THR A 213 -0.10 -13.59 -14.15
N GLU A 214 1.22 -13.59 -14.33
CA GLU A 214 2.12 -14.64 -13.82
C GLU A 214 2.83 -14.20 -12.54
N THR A 215 3.25 -12.94 -12.47
CA THR A 215 3.99 -12.41 -11.32
C THR A 215 3.09 -12.08 -10.13
N GLN A 216 3.63 -12.19 -8.92
CA GLN A 216 3.01 -11.67 -7.69
C GLN A 216 3.57 -10.30 -7.27
N ILE A 217 4.45 -9.71 -8.09
CA ILE A 217 5.04 -8.38 -7.89
C ILE A 217 4.16 -7.34 -8.58
N PRO A 218 3.51 -6.41 -7.84
CA PRO A 218 2.74 -5.33 -8.43
C PRO A 218 3.61 -4.38 -9.25
N SER A 219 3.02 -3.73 -10.24
CA SER A 219 3.65 -2.61 -10.96
C SER A 219 3.37 -1.26 -10.31
N SER A 220 2.20 -1.08 -9.69
CA SER A 220 1.80 0.20 -9.11
C SER A 220 0.62 0.07 -8.14
N TYR A 221 0.44 1.11 -7.34
CA TYR A 221 -0.60 1.22 -6.34
C TYR A 221 -1.40 2.50 -6.54
N GLN A 222 -2.68 2.46 -6.18
CA GLN A 222 -3.53 3.62 -6.03
C GLN A 222 -4.33 3.49 -4.74
N TYR A 223 -4.18 4.45 -3.85
CA TYR A 223 -4.90 4.52 -2.59
C TYR A 223 -5.89 5.67 -2.63
N THR A 224 -7.11 5.43 -2.15
CA THR A 224 -8.12 6.44 -1.90
C THR A 224 -8.62 6.29 -0.47
N TYR A 225 -8.67 7.38 0.28
CA TYR A 225 -9.08 7.35 1.67
C TYR A 225 -9.48 8.76 2.15
N THR A 226 -10.24 8.84 3.24
CA THR A 226 -10.72 10.09 3.82
C THR A 226 -10.10 10.32 5.19
N ILE A 227 -9.40 11.45 5.36
CA ILE A 227 -8.84 11.92 6.64
C ILE A 227 -9.33 13.33 6.94
N ASN A 228 -9.72 13.58 8.19
CA ASN A 228 -10.22 14.90 8.61
C ASN A 228 -11.33 15.48 7.72
N GLY A 229 -12.15 14.61 7.10
CA GLY A 229 -13.22 14.99 6.18
C GLY A 229 -12.79 15.32 4.74
N ASN A 230 -11.51 15.15 4.39
CA ASN A 230 -11.00 15.35 3.04
C ASN A 230 -10.64 14.02 2.39
N GLU A 231 -11.10 13.81 1.17
CA GLU A 231 -10.71 12.67 0.33
C GLU A 231 -9.31 12.92 -0.23
N VAL A 232 -8.44 11.94 -0.08
CA VAL A 232 -7.07 11.90 -0.58
C VAL A 232 -6.97 10.78 -1.60
N THR A 233 -6.19 10.99 -2.66
CA THR A 233 -5.86 9.96 -3.64
C THR A 233 -4.39 10.03 -3.96
N ASP A 234 -3.67 8.95 -3.61
CA ASP A 234 -2.25 8.79 -3.85
C ASP A 234 -2.02 7.65 -4.84
N SER A 235 -1.05 7.82 -5.74
CA SER A 235 -0.69 6.76 -6.69
C SER A 235 0.79 6.83 -7.00
N PHE A 236 1.42 5.66 -7.00
CA PHE A 236 2.85 5.51 -7.19
C PHE A 236 3.19 4.16 -7.82
N ASP A 237 4.30 4.13 -8.54
CA ASP A 237 4.83 2.92 -9.17
C ASP A 237 5.68 2.12 -8.17
N ASN A 238 5.69 0.80 -8.31
CA ASN A 238 6.47 -0.10 -7.47
C ASN A 238 7.94 -0.16 -7.95
N VAL A 239 8.62 0.97 -7.85
CA VAL A 239 10.01 1.16 -8.27
C VAL A 239 10.74 2.01 -7.23
N ASN A 240 12.08 2.00 -7.29
CA ASN A 240 12.88 2.85 -6.44
C ASN A 240 12.61 4.34 -6.73
N PRO A 241 12.08 5.11 -5.76
CA PRO A 241 11.75 6.52 -5.98
C PRO A 241 13.00 7.38 -6.21
N ASP A 242 14.16 7.03 -5.64
CA ASP A 242 15.40 7.79 -5.84
C ASP A 242 15.89 7.63 -7.28
N GLU A 243 15.89 6.41 -7.81
CA GLU A 243 16.26 6.13 -9.21
C GLU A 243 15.27 6.76 -10.19
N LEU A 244 13.97 6.71 -9.87
CA LEU A 244 12.93 7.36 -10.67
C LEU A 244 13.16 8.88 -10.70
N ASN A 245 13.36 9.50 -9.54
CA ASN A 245 13.63 10.93 -9.42
C ASN A 245 14.92 11.32 -10.16
N GLU A 246 15.95 10.48 -10.13
CA GLU A 246 17.19 10.72 -10.87
C GLU A 246 16.95 10.66 -12.38
N SER A 247 16.22 9.65 -12.85
CA SER A 247 15.87 9.50 -14.26
C SER A 247 15.04 10.68 -14.81
N LEU A 248 14.20 11.27 -13.95
CA LEU A 248 13.39 12.44 -14.26
C LEU A 248 14.16 13.76 -14.12
N GLY A 249 15.41 13.73 -13.63
CA GLY A 249 16.20 14.92 -13.33
C GLY A 249 15.65 15.74 -12.15
N LEU A 250 14.82 15.13 -11.30
CA LEU A 250 14.28 15.70 -10.07
C LEU A 250 15.27 15.60 -8.92
N THR A 251 16.22 14.67 -9.00
CA THR A 251 17.49 14.80 -8.27
C THR A 251 18.33 15.86 -8.97
N GLY A 252 17.84 17.10 -8.96
CA GLY A 252 18.73 18.22 -9.13
C GLY A 252 19.84 18.01 -8.11
N ASN A 253 21.09 18.22 -8.52
CA ASN A 253 22.09 18.63 -7.55
C ASN A 253 21.35 19.64 -6.67
N LYS A 254 21.18 19.28 -5.41
CA LYS A 254 21.52 20.25 -4.39
C LYS A 254 22.89 20.73 -4.88
N GLU A 255 22.94 21.85 -5.64
CA GLU A 255 24.05 22.78 -5.48
C GLU A 255 24.26 22.70 -4.00
N PRO A 256 25.40 22.18 -3.53
CA PRO A 256 25.52 21.77 -2.15
C PRO A 256 24.85 22.89 -1.37
N GLU A 257 23.74 22.58 -0.66
CA GLU A 257 23.52 23.30 0.58
C GLU A 257 24.88 23.16 1.17
N SER A 258 25.58 24.28 1.16
CA SER A 258 26.94 24.36 1.60
C SER A 258 26.94 23.53 2.84
N GLU A 259 27.57 22.34 2.74
CA GLU A 259 28.10 21.64 3.89
C GLU A 259 28.58 22.78 4.77
N PRO A 260 28.12 22.92 6.03
CA PRO A 260 28.68 23.95 6.89
C PRO A 260 30.17 23.75 6.73
N VAL A 261 30.83 24.76 6.14
CA VAL A 261 32.20 24.65 5.68
C VAL A 261 32.99 24.36 6.93
N THR A 262 33.17 23.07 7.20
CA THR A 262 34.24 22.58 8.03
C THR A 262 35.43 22.69 7.11
N SER A 263 35.84 23.94 6.91
CA SER A 263 37.17 24.31 6.48
C SER A 263 38.10 23.60 7.42
N THR A 264 38.62 22.46 6.97
CA THR A 264 39.80 21.87 7.56
C THR A 264 40.92 22.88 7.40
N GLY A 265 41.24 23.57 8.50
CA GLY A 265 42.50 24.25 8.73
C GLY A 265 42.67 25.56 7.99
N ASP A 266 42.17 26.63 8.57
CA ASP A 266 43.03 27.60 9.26
C ASP A 266 42.22 28.17 10.43
N ASP A 267 42.89 28.44 11.55
CA ASP A 267 42.32 28.81 12.86
C ASP A 267 41.74 30.25 12.79
N GLU A 268 40.64 30.46 12.06
CA GLU A 268 39.94 31.75 12.02
C GLU A 268 39.20 31.94 13.34
N THR A 269 39.77 32.80 14.17
CA THR A 269 39.22 33.16 15.47
C THR A 269 38.32 34.38 15.30
N VAL A 270 37.41 34.63 16.24
CA VAL A 270 36.60 35.87 16.24
C VAL A 270 37.46 37.13 16.11
N ALA A 271 38.72 37.08 16.56
CA ALA A 271 39.68 38.18 16.47
C ALA A 271 40.11 38.55 15.04
N ASP A 272 39.89 37.65 14.06
CA ASP A 272 40.18 37.92 12.64
C ASP A 272 39.03 38.69 11.96
N VAL A 273 37.84 38.70 12.57
CA VAL A 273 36.63 39.37 12.06
C VAL A 273 36.27 40.60 12.89
N ASP A 274 36.37 40.49 14.22
CA ASP A 274 36.15 41.55 15.21
C ASP A 274 37.28 42.59 15.14
N SER A 275 37.09 43.59 14.28
CA SER A 275 38.12 44.58 13.95
C SER A 275 38.34 45.60 15.05
N ASP A 276 37.34 45.79 15.93
CA ASP A 276 37.43 46.70 17.07
C ASP A 276 37.77 45.98 18.40
N GLY A 277 37.75 44.64 18.41
CA GLY A 277 38.17 43.78 19.51
C GLY A 277 37.19 43.77 20.68
N ASN A 278 35.91 44.11 20.45
CA ASN A 278 34.90 44.23 21.50
C ASN A 278 34.20 42.90 21.86
N GLY A 279 34.50 41.81 21.12
CA GLY A 279 33.95 40.46 21.30
C GLY A 279 32.59 40.24 20.64
N GLN A 280 32.07 41.21 19.89
CA GLN A 280 30.86 41.13 19.08
C GLN A 280 31.15 41.59 17.66
N VAL A 281 30.68 40.82 16.69
CA VAL A 281 30.86 41.07 15.26
C VAL A 281 29.60 41.73 14.70
N THR A 282 29.80 42.83 14.00
CA THR A 282 28.74 43.50 13.25
C THR A 282 28.58 42.92 11.84
N ILE A 283 27.41 43.13 11.22
CA ILE A 283 27.18 42.74 9.80
C ILE A 283 28.26 43.32 8.89
N ALA A 284 28.67 44.58 9.12
CA ALA A 284 29.70 45.24 8.31
C ALA A 284 31.08 44.57 8.42
N GLU A 285 31.43 44.06 9.61
CA GLU A 285 32.69 43.34 9.83
C GLU A 285 32.65 41.96 9.19
N ALA A 286 31.52 41.27 9.29
CA ALA A 286 31.31 40.00 8.61
C ALA A 286 31.37 40.15 7.07
N GLU A 287 30.71 41.17 6.49
CA GLU A 287 30.80 41.46 5.05
C GLU A 287 32.23 41.83 4.62
N ALA A 288 32.94 42.62 5.43
CA ALA A 288 34.33 43.01 5.15
C ALA A 288 35.29 41.82 5.20
N ALA A 289 35.01 40.83 6.06
CA ALA A 289 35.71 39.55 6.12
C ALA A 289 35.29 38.58 4.99
N GLY A 290 34.31 38.95 4.16
CA GLY A 290 33.89 38.19 2.98
C GLY A 290 32.74 37.21 3.23
N PHE A 291 32.08 37.28 4.38
CA PHE A 291 30.88 36.48 4.64
C PHE A 291 29.67 37.05 3.90
N SER A 292 28.78 36.15 3.46
CA SER A 292 27.53 36.51 2.80
C SER A 292 26.38 36.53 3.81
N MET A 293 25.50 37.53 3.68
CA MET A 293 24.29 37.66 4.51
C MET A 293 23.08 36.95 3.88
N PRO A 294 22.11 36.47 4.67
CA PRO A 294 22.11 36.51 6.14
C PRO A 294 22.95 35.38 6.77
N ILE A 295 23.40 35.61 8.01
CA ILE A 295 24.09 34.60 8.83
C ILE A 295 23.08 33.91 9.74
N ASN A 296 22.91 32.61 9.56
CA ASN A 296 21.97 31.80 10.34
C ASN A 296 22.59 31.28 11.65
N SER A 297 21.73 30.87 12.57
CA SER A 297 22.09 30.34 13.90
C SER A 297 22.98 29.09 13.92
N ASP A 298 23.15 28.42 12.78
CA ASP A 298 24.06 27.28 12.58
C ASP A 298 25.51 27.70 12.23
N HIS A 299 25.74 28.98 11.91
CA HIS A 299 27.08 29.50 11.59
C HIS A 299 27.85 29.90 12.86
N TRP A 300 29.14 29.56 12.94
CA TRP A 300 29.96 29.83 14.15
C TRP A 300 30.00 31.32 14.53
N LEU A 301 30.01 32.22 13.55
CA LEU A 301 30.02 33.67 13.74
C LEU A 301 28.75 34.20 14.42
N TYR A 302 27.62 33.50 14.26
CA TYR A 302 26.32 33.92 14.79
C TYR A 302 26.35 34.11 16.31
N ALA A 303 27.08 33.27 17.04
CA ALA A 303 27.23 33.38 18.50
C ALA A 303 27.89 34.69 18.96
N HIS A 304 28.44 35.47 18.04
CA HIS A 304 29.12 36.74 18.29
C HIS A 304 28.39 37.92 17.65
N MET A 305 27.23 37.72 17.02
CA MET A 305 26.44 38.77 16.37
C MET A 305 25.16 39.10 17.17
N ASP A 306 24.62 40.31 16.98
CA ASP A 306 23.37 40.78 17.64
C ASP A 306 22.15 40.37 16.82
N ASP A 307 21.49 39.28 17.22
CA ASP A 307 20.14 38.92 16.78
C ASP A 307 19.12 39.59 17.71
N ARG A 308 18.45 40.65 17.22
CA ARG A 308 17.60 41.51 18.04
C ARG A 308 16.18 40.98 18.18
N ASP A 309 15.68 40.26 17.19
CA ASP A 309 14.36 39.67 17.11
C ASP A 309 14.32 38.19 17.51
N ASN A 310 15.48 37.56 17.72
CA ASN A 310 15.64 36.15 18.05
C ASN A 310 14.96 35.23 17.03
N ASP A 311 15.03 35.58 15.75
CA ASP A 311 14.48 34.76 14.67
C ASP A 311 15.48 33.70 14.17
N GLY A 312 16.73 33.73 14.66
CA GLY A 312 17.77 32.80 14.30
C GLY A 312 18.60 33.25 13.09
N VAL A 313 18.47 34.50 12.67
CA VAL A 313 19.05 35.06 11.44
C VAL A 313 19.62 36.46 11.71
N VAL A 314 20.83 36.76 11.24
CA VAL A 314 21.42 38.11 11.33
C VAL A 314 21.75 38.63 9.93
N GLY A 315 21.19 39.79 9.56
CA GLY A 315 21.52 40.49 8.32
C GLY A 315 20.51 40.37 7.17
N GLU A 316 19.22 40.20 7.47
CA GLU A 316 18.13 40.45 6.49
C GLU A 316 18.03 41.92 6.05
#